data_AF-A0A5M3W9W5-F1
#
_entry.id   AF-A0A5M3W9W5-F1
#
_cell.length_a   1.000
_cell.length_b   1.000
_cell.length_c   1.000
_cell.angle_alpha   90.00
_cell.angle_beta   90.00
_cell.angle_gamma   90.00
#
_symmetry.space_group_name_H-M   'P 1'
#
loop_
_entity.id
_entity.type
_entity.pdbx_description
1 polymer ?
#
loop_
_entity_poly.entity_id
_entity_poly.type
_entity_poly.pdbx_seq_one_letter_code
_entity_poly.pdbx_strand_id
1 'polypeptide(L)'
;MRRAMFEHPQALQSAQHVLDAYEAVQAELPALRRLLGDDDPRIRAATAYLLGWFPEEAEGSVAALRTLLESEAVIGVLANAVVSAGLLSDAELVPRLRELLRGSEPLLRWAAGIALAQLNVIEPEVIGVLAAASADPPKADVEPAVHFLDGDLRGYASQTLAMLDDRIPPETVGAVVEGLSRTSEIAAFTTTAAALRLTFPGGAPRPLPSFAELTEPQQRVVRVLAELSPETWRWANFTSIMQNWHLPNRHAECRAYAGLDVLG
;
A
#
# COMPACT_ATOMS: atom_id res chain seq x y z
N MET A 1 2.46 38.82 -1.16
CA MET A 1 1.17 38.29 -0.66
C MET A 1 1.45 37.06 0.20
N ARG A 2 1.12 37.14 1.50
CA ARG A 2 1.10 36.13 2.59
C ARG A 2 2.12 34.98 2.59
N ARG A 3 3.25 35.24 3.25
CA ARG A 3 4.11 34.26 3.94
C ARG A 3 3.70 34.06 5.42
N ALA A 4 2.44 34.37 5.73
CA ALA A 4 1.88 34.43 7.09
C ALA A 4 0.68 33.47 7.26
N MET A 5 0.67 32.35 6.55
CA MET A 5 -0.43 31.37 6.54
C MET A 5 0.05 29.96 6.88
N PHE A 6 1.13 29.85 7.65
CA PHE A 6 1.44 28.65 8.43
C PHE A 6 1.28 29.05 9.89
N GLU A 7 0.13 28.71 10.46
CA GLU A 7 -0.12 28.90 11.88
C GLU A 7 0.66 27.82 12.64
N HIS A 8 1.98 28.01 12.73
CA HIS A 8 2.91 27.09 13.39
C HIS A 8 2.45 26.65 14.79
N PRO A 9 1.81 27.49 15.63
CA PRO A 9 1.28 27.05 16.92
C PRO A 9 0.11 26.06 16.80
N GLN A 10 -0.79 26.24 15.81
CA GLN A 10 -1.89 25.31 15.59
C GLN A 10 -1.39 23.99 15.01
N ALA A 11 -0.47 24.05 14.03
CA ALA A 11 0.14 22.84 13.49
C ALA A 11 0.88 22.03 14.58
N LEU A 12 1.59 22.72 15.49
CA LEU A 12 2.25 22.10 16.63
C LEU A 12 1.24 21.49 17.61
N GLN A 13 0.15 22.20 17.91
CA GLN A 13 -0.90 21.69 18.79
C GLN A 13 -1.60 20.46 18.19
N SER A 14 -1.92 20.47 16.89
CA SER A 14 -2.47 19.32 16.19
C SER A 14 -1.50 18.13 16.23
N ALA A 15 -0.21 18.35 16.01
CA ALA A 15 0.80 17.30 16.13
C ALA A 15 0.88 16.72 17.55
N GLN A 16 0.77 17.59 18.58
CA GLN A 16 0.74 17.14 19.97
C GLN A 16 -0.49 16.28 20.26
N HIS A 17 -1.67 16.69 19.82
CA HIS A 17 -2.89 15.89 20.03
C HIS A 17 -2.82 14.51 19.33
N VAL A 18 -2.16 14.43 18.17
CA VAL A 18 -1.93 13.14 17.48
C VAL A 18 -1.01 12.25 18.31
N LEU A 19 0.06 12.81 18.89
CA LEU A 19 0.96 12.08 19.77
C LEU A 19 0.26 11.62 21.05
N ASP A 20 -0.49 12.52 21.71
CA ASP A 20 -1.24 12.20 22.92
C ASP A 20 -2.26 11.07 22.66
N ALA A 21 -2.92 11.08 21.50
CA ALA A 21 -3.84 10.02 21.10
C ALA A 21 -3.11 8.68 20.85
N TYR A 22 -1.94 8.70 20.22
CA TYR A 22 -1.11 7.51 20.01
C TYR A 22 -0.67 6.91 21.35
N GLU A 23 -0.11 7.72 22.24
CA GLU A 23 0.37 7.29 23.57
C GLU A 23 -0.77 6.75 24.44
N ALA A 24 -1.96 7.38 24.38
CA ALA A 24 -3.14 6.90 25.10
C ALA A 24 -3.57 5.49 24.66
N VAL A 25 -3.54 5.21 23.35
CA VAL A 25 -3.86 3.87 22.84
C VAL A 25 -2.76 2.88 23.18
N GLN A 26 -1.49 3.28 23.03
CA GLN A 26 -0.33 2.45 23.36
C GLN A 26 -0.41 1.95 24.81
N ALA A 27 -0.74 2.83 25.76
CA ALA A 27 -0.86 2.50 27.17
C ALA A 27 -1.94 1.42 27.46
N GLU A 28 -2.96 1.33 26.61
CA GLU A 28 -4.06 0.38 26.76
C GLU A 28 -3.83 -0.95 26.01
N LEU A 29 -2.76 -1.08 25.22
CA LEU A 29 -2.51 -2.31 24.44
C LEU A 29 -2.48 -3.59 25.27
N PRO A 30 -1.89 -3.65 26.48
CA PRO A 30 -1.98 -4.84 27.33
C PRO A 30 -3.43 -5.29 27.61
N ALA A 31 -4.36 -4.36 27.76
CA ALA A 31 -5.78 -4.66 27.95
C ALA A 31 -6.46 -5.02 26.62
N LEU A 32 -6.16 -4.28 25.55
CA LEU A 32 -6.77 -4.46 24.23
C LEU A 32 -6.39 -5.79 23.57
N ARG A 33 -5.21 -6.35 23.84
CA ARG A 33 -4.80 -7.69 23.36
C ARG A 33 -5.82 -8.78 23.68
N ARG A 34 -6.58 -8.66 24.78
CA ARG A 34 -7.65 -9.60 25.15
C ARG A 34 -8.80 -9.65 24.13
N LEU A 35 -9.00 -8.59 23.35
CA LEU A 35 -10.03 -8.52 22.31
C LEU A 35 -9.70 -9.38 21.08
N LEU A 36 -8.49 -9.92 20.98
CA LEU A 36 -8.20 -11.00 20.03
C LEU A 36 -8.96 -12.30 20.35
N GLY A 37 -9.55 -12.42 21.54
CA GLY A 37 -10.43 -13.53 21.93
C GLY A 37 -11.91 -13.17 21.94
N ASP A 38 -12.32 -12.03 21.37
CA ASP A 38 -13.72 -11.60 21.34
C ASP A 38 -14.58 -12.53 20.46
N ASP A 39 -15.85 -12.70 20.79
CA ASP A 39 -16.79 -13.53 20.02
C ASP A 39 -17.03 -12.96 18.60
N ASP A 40 -17.00 -11.63 18.44
CA ASP A 40 -17.19 -10.97 17.15
C ASP A 40 -15.88 -10.95 16.34
N PRO A 41 -15.83 -11.61 15.16
CA PRO A 41 -14.64 -11.61 14.32
C PRO A 41 -14.21 -10.20 13.89
N ARG A 42 -15.14 -9.24 13.79
CA ARG A 42 -14.81 -7.85 13.42
C ARG A 42 -14.00 -7.17 14.51
N ILE A 43 -14.29 -7.45 15.78
CA ILE A 43 -13.50 -6.96 16.91
C ILE A 43 -12.12 -7.60 16.89
N ARG A 44 -12.02 -8.92 16.62
CA ARG A 44 -10.73 -9.59 16.50
C ARG A 44 -9.88 -9.04 15.34
N ALA A 45 -10.46 -8.84 14.16
CA ALA A 45 -9.78 -8.27 13.00
C ALA A 45 -9.30 -6.83 13.25
N ALA A 46 -10.15 -5.97 13.82
CA ALA A 46 -9.79 -4.60 14.17
C ALA A 46 -8.69 -4.57 15.25
N THR A 47 -8.74 -5.49 16.22
CA THR A 47 -7.70 -5.62 17.24
C THR A 47 -6.40 -6.07 16.62
N ALA A 48 -6.39 -7.09 15.76
CA ALA A 48 -5.20 -7.54 15.08
C ALA A 48 -4.54 -6.41 14.28
N TYR A 49 -5.34 -5.70 13.47
CA TYR A 49 -4.91 -4.52 12.73
C TYR A 49 -4.30 -3.44 13.64
N LEU A 50 -4.97 -3.11 14.74
CA LEU A 50 -4.50 -2.11 15.71
C LEU A 50 -3.09 -2.44 16.22
N LEU A 51 -2.87 -3.69 16.63
CA LEU A 51 -1.60 -4.11 17.22
C LEU A 51 -0.41 -3.91 16.28
N GLY A 52 -0.61 -4.03 14.96
CA GLY A 52 0.44 -3.87 13.94
C GLY A 52 1.05 -2.47 13.87
N TRP A 53 0.41 -1.46 14.47
CA TRP A 53 0.85 -0.05 14.41
C TRP A 53 1.72 0.38 15.60
N PHE A 54 1.96 -0.50 16.57
CA PHE A 54 2.70 -0.19 17.80
C PHE A 54 3.94 -1.07 17.94
N PRO A 55 5.02 -0.79 17.19
CA PRO A 55 6.25 -1.57 17.23
C PRO A 55 6.93 -1.56 18.61
N GLU A 56 6.71 -0.52 19.43
CA GLU A 56 7.22 -0.44 20.80
C GLU A 56 6.65 -1.53 21.72
N GLU A 57 5.46 -2.03 21.38
CA GLU A 57 4.73 -3.06 22.11
C GLU A 57 4.75 -4.42 21.37
N ALA A 58 5.73 -4.58 20.44
CA ALA A 58 5.81 -5.73 19.55
C ALA A 58 5.88 -7.07 20.30
N GLU A 59 6.67 -7.20 21.37
CA GLU A 59 6.84 -8.49 22.08
C GLU A 59 5.50 -9.08 22.53
N GLY A 60 4.70 -8.30 23.27
CA GLY A 60 3.39 -8.75 23.75
C GLY A 60 2.36 -8.90 22.63
N SER A 61 2.42 -8.04 21.61
CA SER A 61 1.50 -8.09 20.47
C SER A 61 1.77 -9.30 19.58
N VAL A 62 3.03 -9.60 19.28
CA VAL A 62 3.46 -10.78 18.52
C VAL A 62 3.05 -12.07 19.23
N ALA A 63 3.30 -12.17 20.54
CA ALA A 63 2.88 -13.34 21.31
C ALA A 63 1.36 -13.57 21.20
N ALA A 64 0.55 -12.51 21.35
CA ALA A 64 -0.90 -12.61 21.25
C ALA A 64 -1.38 -12.92 19.82
N LEU A 65 -0.77 -12.32 18.80
CA LEU A 65 -1.06 -12.60 17.38
C LEU A 65 -0.74 -14.05 17.01
N ARG A 66 0.36 -14.62 17.52
CA ARG A 66 0.67 -16.04 17.29
C ARG A 66 -0.38 -16.97 17.88
N THR A 67 -0.81 -16.73 19.12
CA THR A 67 -1.91 -17.49 19.74
C THR A 67 -3.21 -17.39 18.92
N LEU A 68 -3.52 -16.22 18.38
CA LEU A 68 -4.66 -16.05 17.47
C LEU A 68 -4.48 -16.91 16.20
N LEU A 69 -3.31 -16.85 15.55
CA LEU A 69 -3.01 -17.56 14.30
C LEU A 69 -3.05 -19.10 14.44
N GLU A 70 -2.90 -19.63 15.65
CA GLU A 70 -2.99 -21.08 15.93
C GLU A 70 -4.44 -21.60 15.92
N SER A 71 -5.43 -20.76 16.22
CA SER A 71 -6.81 -21.18 16.50
C SER A 71 -7.87 -20.51 15.61
N GLU A 72 -7.55 -19.38 14.98
CA GLU A 72 -8.48 -18.63 14.15
C GLU A 72 -8.74 -19.31 12.80
N ALA A 73 -10.01 -19.29 12.38
CA ALA A 73 -10.46 -19.85 11.10
C ALA A 73 -11.05 -18.80 10.15
N VAL A 74 -11.39 -17.61 10.66
CA VAL A 74 -11.96 -16.51 9.87
C VAL A 74 -10.86 -15.84 9.06
N ILE A 75 -10.95 -15.97 7.73
CA ILE A 75 -9.92 -15.52 6.77
C ILE A 75 -9.60 -14.02 6.93
N GLY A 76 -10.62 -13.19 7.14
CA GLY A 76 -10.44 -11.75 7.36
C GLY A 76 -9.61 -11.41 8.59
N VAL A 77 -9.83 -12.14 9.69
CA VAL A 77 -9.06 -11.99 10.94
C VAL A 77 -7.62 -12.45 10.71
N LEU A 78 -7.44 -13.62 10.09
CA LEU A 78 -6.12 -14.16 9.76
C LEU A 78 -5.32 -13.20 8.88
N ALA A 79 -5.93 -12.60 7.86
CA ALA A 79 -5.25 -11.65 6.98
C ALA A 79 -4.74 -10.41 7.73
N ASN A 80 -5.56 -9.82 8.60
CA ASN A 80 -5.14 -8.69 9.44
C ASN A 80 -4.01 -9.10 10.42
N ALA A 81 -4.10 -10.28 11.03
CA ALA A 81 -3.07 -10.78 11.94
C ALA A 81 -1.73 -11.07 11.25
N VAL A 82 -1.77 -11.69 10.06
CA VAL A 82 -0.59 -12.00 9.25
C VAL A 82 0.15 -10.73 8.84
N VAL A 83 -0.57 -9.72 8.32
CA VAL A 83 0.05 -8.44 7.94
C VAL A 83 0.66 -7.74 9.15
N SER A 84 -0.07 -7.71 10.28
CA SER A 84 0.40 -7.08 11.52
C SER A 84 1.67 -7.75 12.06
N ALA A 85 1.75 -9.08 12.03
CA ALA A 85 2.94 -9.78 12.48
C ALA A 85 4.17 -9.49 11.60
N GLY A 86 3.97 -9.30 10.29
CA GLY A 86 5.02 -8.82 9.38
C GLY A 86 5.51 -7.41 9.72
N LEU A 87 4.60 -6.48 10.01
CA LEU A 87 4.94 -5.11 10.43
C LEU A 87 5.71 -5.08 11.77
N LEU A 88 5.33 -5.95 12.71
CA LEU A 88 6.00 -6.10 14.00
C LEU A 88 7.31 -6.92 13.92
N SER A 89 7.78 -7.24 12.71
CA SER A 89 9.06 -7.91 12.47
C SER A 89 9.20 -9.29 13.13
N ASP A 90 8.10 -10.06 13.21
CA ASP A 90 8.14 -11.43 13.71
C ASP A 90 8.79 -12.40 12.71
N ALA A 91 10.12 -12.55 12.82
CA ALA A 91 10.89 -13.46 11.97
C ALA A 91 10.62 -14.95 12.22
N GLU A 92 10.06 -15.35 13.37
CA GLU A 92 9.79 -16.77 13.65
C GLU A 92 8.58 -17.28 12.86
N LEU A 93 7.71 -16.38 12.38
CA LEU A 93 6.59 -16.73 11.51
C LEU A 93 7.01 -17.02 10.06
N VAL A 94 8.24 -16.72 9.64
CA VAL A 94 8.68 -16.89 8.25
C VAL A 94 8.35 -18.27 7.66
N PRO A 95 8.58 -19.42 8.35
CA PRO A 95 8.18 -20.73 7.83
C PRO A 95 6.68 -20.82 7.57
N ARG A 96 5.85 -20.37 8.52
CA ARG A 96 4.39 -20.38 8.40
C ARG A 96 3.90 -19.43 7.31
N LEU A 97 4.51 -18.27 7.15
CA LEU A 97 4.19 -17.33 6.08
C LEU A 97 4.50 -17.93 4.70
N ARG A 98 5.59 -18.69 4.55
CA ARG A 98 5.87 -19.42 3.29
C ARG A 98 4.83 -20.50 3.00
N GLU A 99 4.28 -21.17 4.02
CA GLU A 99 3.16 -22.10 3.83
C GLU A 99 1.91 -21.38 3.34
N LEU A 100 1.56 -20.24 3.96
CA LEU A 100 0.42 -19.42 3.57
C LEU A 100 0.56 -18.87 2.15
N LEU A 101 1.77 -18.46 1.75
CA LEU A 101 2.10 -18.00 0.40
C LEU A 101 1.80 -19.05 -0.68
N ARG A 102 2.01 -20.34 -0.34
CA ARG A 102 1.75 -21.52 -1.17
C ARG A 102 0.37 -22.14 -0.98
N GLY A 103 -0.41 -21.60 -0.06
CA GLY A 103 -1.75 -22.06 0.24
C GLY A 103 -2.73 -21.81 -0.91
N SER A 104 -3.95 -22.31 -0.77
CA SER A 104 -5.02 -22.12 -1.76
C SER A 104 -5.80 -20.81 -1.58
N GLU A 105 -5.78 -20.23 -0.37
CA GLU A 105 -6.60 -19.06 -0.03
C GLU A 105 -5.98 -17.75 -0.55
N PRO A 106 -6.55 -17.10 -1.58
CA PRO A 106 -5.92 -15.96 -2.25
C PRO A 106 -5.63 -14.78 -1.32
N LEU A 107 -6.53 -14.49 -0.38
CA LEU A 107 -6.34 -13.37 0.57
C LEU A 107 -5.18 -13.64 1.53
N LEU A 108 -4.99 -14.89 1.96
CA LEU A 108 -3.88 -15.26 2.84
C LEU A 108 -2.55 -15.33 2.09
N ARG A 109 -2.55 -15.70 0.81
CA ARG A 109 -1.35 -15.60 -0.03
C ARG A 109 -0.89 -14.15 -0.16
N TRP A 110 -1.84 -13.24 -0.42
CA TRP A 110 -1.57 -11.80 -0.46
C TRP A 110 -1.02 -11.31 0.88
N ALA A 111 -1.68 -11.61 2.00
CA ALA A 111 -1.25 -11.18 3.34
C ALA A 111 0.15 -11.70 3.67
N ALA A 112 0.44 -12.97 3.35
CA ALA A 112 1.76 -13.56 3.54
C ALA A 112 2.83 -12.89 2.66
N GLY A 113 2.50 -12.55 1.41
CA GLY A 113 3.39 -11.80 0.53
C GLY A 113 3.76 -10.43 1.11
N ILE A 114 2.79 -9.70 1.64
CA ILE A 114 3.02 -8.42 2.34
C ILE A 114 3.92 -8.64 3.56
N ALA A 115 3.55 -9.57 4.44
CA ALA A 115 4.29 -9.83 5.68
C ALA A 115 5.74 -10.27 5.44
N LEU A 116 5.97 -11.16 4.46
CA LEU A 116 7.32 -11.61 4.08
C LEU A 116 8.16 -10.46 3.53
N ALA A 117 7.58 -9.58 2.71
CA ALA A 117 8.30 -8.40 2.21
C ALA A 117 8.69 -7.43 3.34
N GLN A 118 7.82 -7.22 4.34
CA GLN A 118 8.14 -6.42 5.54
C GLN A 118 9.28 -7.05 6.36
N LEU A 119 9.32 -8.38 6.43
CA LEU A 119 10.42 -9.15 7.03
C LEU A 119 11.67 -9.25 6.15
N ASN A 120 11.72 -8.49 5.05
CA ASN A 120 12.82 -8.46 4.11
C ASN A 120 13.08 -9.80 3.38
N VAL A 121 12.08 -10.69 3.34
CA VAL A 121 12.11 -11.96 2.61
C VAL A 121 11.58 -11.71 1.18
N ILE A 122 12.52 -11.48 0.25
CA ILE A 122 12.24 -11.06 -1.13
C ILE A 122 12.45 -12.18 -2.16
N GLU A 123 12.02 -13.39 -1.82
CA GLU A 123 12.10 -14.54 -2.72
C GLU A 123 11.27 -14.29 -3.99
N PRO A 124 11.63 -14.88 -5.16
CA PRO A 124 10.88 -14.69 -6.40
C PRO A 124 9.38 -15.01 -6.28
N GLU A 125 9.03 -15.97 -5.43
CA GLU A 125 7.65 -16.34 -5.14
C GLU A 125 6.88 -15.21 -4.41
N VAL A 126 7.52 -14.52 -3.48
CA VAL A 126 6.94 -13.36 -2.76
C VAL A 126 6.68 -12.23 -3.74
N ILE A 127 7.69 -11.89 -4.54
CA ILE A 127 7.58 -10.85 -5.58
C ILE A 127 6.49 -11.20 -6.58
N GLY A 128 6.43 -12.47 -7.02
CA GLY A 128 5.40 -12.95 -7.95
C GLY A 128 3.98 -12.83 -7.40
N VAL A 129 3.76 -13.14 -6.12
CA VAL A 129 2.45 -12.96 -5.47
C VAL A 129 2.07 -11.48 -5.38
N LEU A 130 2.99 -10.60 -4.99
CA LEU A 130 2.73 -9.16 -4.92
C LEU A 130 2.50 -8.55 -6.30
N ALA A 131 3.23 -9.00 -7.32
CA ALA A 131 3.04 -8.57 -8.71
C ALA A 131 1.66 -8.98 -9.23
N ALA A 132 1.28 -10.24 -9.01
CA ALA A 132 -0.05 -10.74 -9.36
C ALA A 132 -1.16 -9.95 -8.66
N ALA A 133 -1.04 -9.70 -7.35
CA ALA A 133 -2.03 -8.91 -6.62
C ALA A 133 -2.07 -7.43 -7.02
N SER A 134 -0.95 -6.88 -7.51
CA SER A 134 -0.91 -5.54 -8.08
C SER A 134 -1.66 -5.45 -9.41
N ALA A 135 -1.70 -6.52 -10.21
CA ALA A 135 -2.44 -6.60 -11.48
C ALA A 135 -3.89 -7.06 -11.32
N ASP A 136 -4.16 -8.00 -10.41
CA ASP A 136 -5.48 -8.55 -10.10
C ASP A 136 -5.51 -9.01 -8.62
N PRO A 137 -5.93 -8.14 -7.68
CA PRO A 137 -5.95 -8.48 -6.26
C PRO A 137 -6.99 -9.54 -5.95
N PRO A 138 -6.85 -10.30 -4.85
CA PRO A 138 -7.92 -11.16 -4.38
C PRO A 138 -9.19 -10.34 -4.09
N LYS A 139 -10.35 -11.00 -4.15
CA LYS A 139 -11.63 -10.34 -3.86
C LYS A 139 -11.66 -9.87 -2.40
N ALA A 140 -12.15 -8.65 -2.20
CA ALA A 140 -12.29 -8.03 -0.88
C ALA A 140 -13.68 -8.31 -0.24
N ASP A 141 -14.38 -9.37 -0.67
CA ASP A 141 -15.72 -9.74 -0.19
C ASP A 141 -15.71 -10.65 1.05
N VAL A 142 -14.55 -10.82 1.68
CA VAL A 142 -14.39 -11.53 2.94
C VAL A 142 -14.77 -10.61 4.10
N GLU A 143 -15.60 -11.11 5.02
CA GLU A 143 -15.96 -10.43 6.26
C GLU A 143 -15.30 -11.14 7.45
N PRO A 144 -14.58 -10.41 8.33
CA PRO A 144 -14.26 -8.98 8.27
C PRO A 144 -13.27 -8.63 7.14
N ALA A 145 -13.37 -7.41 6.63
CA ALA A 145 -12.41 -6.91 5.63
C ALA A 145 -11.00 -6.74 6.21
N VAL A 146 -10.02 -6.62 5.31
CA VAL A 146 -8.67 -6.15 5.66
C VAL A 146 -8.73 -4.66 5.94
N HIS A 147 -8.24 -4.23 7.11
CA HIS A 147 -8.26 -2.83 7.52
C HIS A 147 -7.06 -2.02 7.02
N PHE A 148 -6.00 -2.68 6.57
CA PHE A 148 -4.83 -2.00 6.01
C PHE A 148 -5.14 -1.31 4.69
N LEU A 149 -4.71 -0.06 4.58
CA LEU A 149 -4.92 0.82 3.42
C LEU A 149 -6.40 0.85 2.99
N ASP A 150 -7.32 0.92 3.94
CA ASP A 150 -8.77 0.94 3.71
C ASP A 150 -9.28 -0.23 2.85
N GLY A 151 -8.59 -1.38 2.88
CA GLY A 151 -8.91 -2.56 2.09
C GLY A 151 -8.42 -2.51 0.63
N ASP A 152 -7.61 -1.52 0.26
CA ASP A 152 -6.98 -1.43 -1.07
C ASP A 152 -5.83 -2.44 -1.22
N LEU A 153 -6.19 -3.71 -1.41
CA LEU A 153 -5.24 -4.82 -1.52
C LEU A 153 -4.28 -4.64 -2.71
N ARG A 154 -4.76 -4.05 -3.81
CA ARG A 154 -3.98 -3.75 -5.01
C ARG A 154 -2.93 -2.69 -4.72
N GLY A 155 -3.38 -1.54 -4.18
CA GLY A 155 -2.52 -0.43 -3.82
C GLY A 155 -1.48 -0.84 -2.81
N TYR A 156 -1.84 -1.67 -1.83
CA TYR A 156 -0.89 -2.10 -0.82
C TYR A 156 0.15 -3.08 -1.39
N ALA A 157 -0.23 -4.00 -2.28
CA ALA A 157 0.74 -4.84 -3.00
C ALA A 157 1.69 -4.01 -3.88
N SER A 158 1.15 -3.03 -4.62
CA SER A 158 1.92 -2.13 -5.47
C SER A 158 2.89 -1.26 -4.67
N GLN A 159 2.42 -0.69 -3.55
CA GLN A 159 3.24 0.10 -2.64
C GLN A 159 4.34 -0.75 -2.02
N THR A 160 4.03 -1.97 -1.58
CA THR A 160 5.01 -2.90 -1.01
C THR A 160 6.12 -3.20 -2.02
N LEU A 161 5.79 -3.48 -3.28
CA LEU A 161 6.78 -3.65 -4.35
C LEU A 161 7.62 -2.40 -4.57
N ALA A 162 6.98 -1.22 -4.59
CA ALA A 162 7.68 0.04 -4.76
C ALA A 162 8.65 0.37 -3.61
N MET A 163 8.41 -0.13 -2.41
CA MET A 163 9.32 0.01 -1.26
C MET A 163 10.56 -0.89 -1.34
N LEU A 164 10.55 -1.92 -2.20
CA LEU A 164 11.70 -2.79 -2.42
C LEU A 164 12.72 -2.19 -3.43
N ASP A 165 12.38 -1.05 -4.06
CA ASP A 165 13.22 -0.28 -4.98
C ASP A 165 13.92 -1.15 -6.04
N ASP A 166 15.25 -1.16 -6.11
CA ASP A 166 16.06 -1.85 -7.13
C ASP A 166 16.16 -3.38 -6.91
N ARG A 167 15.49 -3.91 -5.89
CA ARG A 167 15.53 -5.32 -5.51
C ARG A 167 14.45 -6.18 -6.15
N ILE A 168 13.62 -5.60 -7.01
CA ILE A 168 12.60 -6.32 -7.77
C ILE A 168 13.00 -6.47 -9.25
N PRO A 169 12.64 -7.59 -9.90
CA PRO A 169 12.84 -7.76 -11.32
C PRO A 169 12.10 -6.68 -12.13
N PRO A 170 12.70 -6.09 -13.19
CA PRO A 170 12.09 -5.02 -13.98
C PRO A 170 10.71 -5.36 -14.57
N GLU A 171 10.44 -6.63 -14.86
CA GLU A 171 9.15 -7.11 -15.35
C GLU A 171 8.00 -6.86 -14.36
N THR A 172 8.30 -6.71 -13.06
CA THR A 172 7.31 -6.43 -12.01
C THR A 172 6.61 -5.08 -12.22
N VAL A 173 7.31 -4.12 -12.84
CA VAL A 173 6.74 -2.81 -13.19
C VAL A 173 5.54 -2.97 -14.12
N GLY A 174 5.58 -3.94 -15.03
CA GLY A 174 4.48 -4.23 -15.96
C GLY A 174 3.18 -4.56 -15.23
N ALA A 175 3.26 -5.37 -14.17
CA ALA A 175 2.08 -5.77 -13.39
C ALA A 175 1.48 -4.61 -12.59
N VAL A 176 2.31 -3.72 -12.02
CA VAL A 176 1.84 -2.51 -11.33
C VAL A 176 1.18 -1.54 -12.31
N VAL A 177 1.76 -1.35 -13.49
CA VAL A 177 1.19 -0.48 -14.54
C VAL A 177 -0.10 -1.05 -15.14
N GLU A 178 -0.18 -2.37 -15.31
CA GLU A 178 -1.44 -3.05 -15.68
C GLU A 178 -2.50 -2.88 -14.59
N GLY A 179 -2.10 -2.97 -13.32
CA GLY A 179 -3.01 -2.72 -12.21
C GLY A 179 -3.56 -1.31 -12.20
N LEU A 180 -2.68 -0.33 -12.46
CA LEU A 180 -3.04 1.08 -12.55
C LEU A 180 -4.10 1.33 -13.63
N SER A 181 -3.97 0.71 -14.81
CA SER A 181 -4.94 0.88 -15.90
C SER A 181 -6.33 0.33 -15.58
N ARG A 182 -6.42 -0.54 -14.57
CA ARG A 182 -7.68 -1.13 -14.06
C ARG A 182 -8.22 -0.41 -12.82
N THR A 183 -7.58 0.68 -12.40
CA THR A 183 -8.01 1.50 -11.25
C THR A 183 -8.58 2.83 -11.70
N SER A 184 -9.44 3.41 -10.86
CA SER A 184 -9.98 4.75 -11.10
C SER A 184 -10.25 5.46 -9.79
N GLU A 185 -10.40 6.77 -9.87
CA GLU A 185 -10.74 7.64 -8.74
C GLU A 185 -9.76 7.45 -7.57
N ILE A 186 -10.26 7.40 -6.34
CA ILE A 186 -9.43 7.36 -5.12
C ILE A 186 -8.52 6.13 -5.09
N ALA A 187 -8.99 4.98 -5.58
CA ALA A 187 -8.22 3.74 -5.62
C ALA A 187 -6.99 3.81 -6.54
N ALA A 188 -6.94 4.76 -7.48
CA ALA A 188 -5.78 4.91 -8.37
C ALA A 188 -4.59 5.59 -7.67
N PHE A 189 -4.77 6.25 -6.52
CA PHE A 189 -3.73 7.13 -5.95
C PHE A 189 -2.51 6.34 -5.48
N THR A 190 -2.74 5.27 -4.71
CA THR A 190 -1.65 4.44 -4.20
C THR A 190 -0.90 3.75 -5.33
N THR A 191 -1.62 3.15 -6.28
CA THR A 191 -1.02 2.47 -7.43
C THR A 191 -0.29 3.46 -8.35
N THR A 192 -0.77 4.70 -8.49
CA THR A 192 -0.08 5.77 -9.22
C THR A 192 1.25 6.10 -8.57
N ALA A 193 1.27 6.37 -7.26
CA ALA A 193 2.50 6.67 -6.53
C ALA A 193 3.52 5.51 -6.62
N ALA A 194 3.05 4.27 -6.50
CA ALA A 194 3.88 3.08 -6.67
C ALA A 194 4.47 2.97 -8.08
N ALA A 195 3.64 3.09 -9.12
CA ALA A 195 4.09 3.00 -10.51
C ALA A 195 5.11 4.10 -10.85
N LEU A 196 4.89 5.32 -10.33
CA LEU A 196 5.80 6.45 -10.52
C LEU A 196 7.13 6.25 -9.77
N ARG A 197 7.13 5.72 -8.54
CA ARG A 197 8.37 5.40 -7.81
C ARG A 197 9.22 4.37 -8.57
N LEU A 198 8.58 3.36 -9.16
CA LEU A 198 9.26 2.30 -9.91
C LEU A 198 9.82 2.74 -11.27
N THR A 199 9.23 3.75 -11.91
CA THR A 199 9.59 4.20 -13.28
C THR A 199 10.37 5.52 -13.32
N PHE A 200 10.16 6.37 -12.32
CA PHE A 200 10.80 7.66 -12.13
C PHE A 200 11.38 7.74 -10.71
N PRO A 201 12.44 6.97 -10.39
CA PRO A 201 13.07 7.02 -9.09
C PRO A 201 13.64 8.43 -8.84
N GLY A 202 13.09 9.14 -7.85
CA GLY A 202 13.44 10.53 -7.57
C GLY A 202 12.69 11.60 -8.40
N GLY A 203 11.70 11.20 -9.20
CA GLY A 203 10.91 12.10 -10.05
C GLY A 203 11.41 12.19 -11.49
N ALA A 204 10.59 12.77 -12.38
CA ALA A 204 10.98 12.98 -13.77
C ALA A 204 12.11 14.04 -13.87
N PRO A 205 13.05 13.90 -14.82
CA PRO A 205 14.13 14.87 -14.99
C PRO A 205 13.62 16.29 -15.18
N ARG A 206 14.45 17.28 -14.80
CA ARG A 206 14.18 18.69 -15.06
C ARG A 206 15.32 19.29 -15.91
N PRO A 207 15.03 19.88 -17.09
CA PRO A 207 13.70 19.97 -17.73
C PRO A 207 13.12 18.60 -18.10
N LEU A 208 11.79 18.50 -18.16
CA LEU A 208 11.10 17.27 -18.57
C LEU A 208 11.47 16.98 -20.04
N PRO A 209 12.07 15.83 -20.36
CA PRO A 209 12.40 15.46 -21.73
C PRO A 209 11.12 15.28 -22.56
N SER A 210 11.25 15.19 -23.88
CA SER A 210 10.12 14.82 -24.73
C SER A 210 9.68 13.39 -24.45
N PHE A 211 8.41 13.08 -24.72
CA PHE A 211 7.86 11.75 -24.48
C PHE A 211 8.65 10.64 -25.21
N ALA A 212 9.17 10.91 -26.41
CA ALA A 212 9.96 9.96 -27.19
C ALA A 212 11.35 9.67 -26.58
N GLU A 213 11.87 10.57 -25.75
CA GLU A 213 13.16 10.41 -25.07
C GLU A 213 13.04 9.65 -23.73
N LEU A 214 11.81 9.41 -23.25
CA LEU A 214 11.56 8.56 -22.09
C LEU A 214 11.87 7.09 -22.39
N THR A 215 12.22 6.32 -21.36
CA THR A 215 12.37 4.86 -21.47
C THR A 215 11.00 4.18 -21.71
N GLU A 216 10.99 2.95 -22.24
CA GLU A 216 9.73 2.24 -22.50
C GLU A 216 8.82 2.12 -21.25
N PRO A 217 9.32 1.77 -20.05
CA PRO A 217 8.49 1.75 -18.84
C PRO A 217 7.91 3.12 -18.46
N GLN A 218 8.70 4.19 -18.63
CA GLN A 218 8.28 5.57 -18.37
C GLN A 218 7.20 6.03 -19.36
N GLN A 219 7.36 5.72 -20.65
CA GLN A 219 6.34 6.00 -21.65
C GLN A 219 5.03 5.26 -21.34
N ARG A 220 5.13 3.99 -20.92
CA ARG A 220 3.96 3.17 -20.61
C ARG A 220 3.17 3.73 -19.43
N VAL A 221 3.83 4.07 -18.31
CA VAL A 221 3.11 4.63 -17.15
C VAL A 221 2.48 5.98 -17.48
N VAL A 222 3.18 6.86 -18.22
CA VAL A 222 2.64 8.17 -18.61
C VAL A 222 1.42 8.01 -19.51
N ARG A 223 1.45 7.06 -20.45
CA ARG A 223 0.30 6.77 -21.32
C ARG A 223 -0.89 6.27 -20.50
N VAL A 224 -0.69 5.32 -19.60
CA VAL A 224 -1.76 4.83 -18.71
C VAL A 224 -2.36 5.96 -17.88
N LEU A 225 -1.51 6.82 -17.27
CA LEU A 225 -1.98 7.98 -16.49
C LEU A 225 -2.83 8.94 -17.33
N ALA A 226 -2.42 9.20 -18.58
CA ALA A 226 -3.16 10.05 -19.51
C ALA A 226 -4.49 9.43 -19.97
N GLU A 227 -4.61 8.11 -19.96
CA GLU A 227 -5.82 7.36 -20.30
C GLU A 227 -6.77 7.14 -19.11
N LEU A 228 -6.33 7.38 -17.87
CA LEU A 228 -7.20 7.30 -16.70
C LEU A 228 -8.43 8.22 -16.85
N SER A 229 -9.53 7.79 -16.22
CA SER A 229 -10.79 8.52 -16.20
C SER A 229 -10.59 9.99 -15.79
N PRO A 230 -11.24 10.96 -16.46
CA PRO A 230 -11.23 12.36 -16.04
C PRO A 230 -11.68 12.57 -14.59
N GLU A 231 -12.49 11.66 -14.05
CA GLU A 231 -12.93 11.71 -12.64
C GLU A 231 -11.76 11.55 -11.66
N THR A 232 -10.76 10.72 -11.98
CA THR A 232 -9.52 10.60 -11.20
C THR A 232 -8.78 11.94 -11.13
N TRP A 233 -8.74 12.67 -12.25
CA TRP A 233 -8.02 13.94 -12.40
C TRP A 233 -8.70 15.13 -11.71
N ARG A 234 -9.93 14.98 -11.20
CA ARG A 234 -10.62 16.02 -10.41
C ARG A 234 -10.09 16.14 -9.00
N TRP A 235 -9.42 15.10 -8.49
CA TRP A 235 -8.93 15.06 -7.13
C TRP A 235 -7.61 15.82 -6.98
N ALA A 236 -7.59 16.81 -6.08
CA ALA A 236 -6.38 17.58 -5.79
C ALA A 236 -5.21 16.67 -5.36
N ASN A 237 -5.50 15.59 -4.62
CA ASN A 237 -4.50 14.58 -4.22
C ASN A 237 -3.81 13.96 -5.44
N PHE A 238 -4.56 13.53 -6.44
CA PHE A 238 -4.01 12.96 -7.66
C PHE A 238 -3.13 13.96 -8.43
N THR A 239 -3.63 15.17 -8.63
CA THR A 239 -2.84 16.22 -9.32
C THR A 239 -1.57 16.60 -8.54
N SER A 240 -1.60 16.50 -7.21
CA SER A 240 -0.43 16.75 -6.37
C SER A 240 0.61 15.63 -6.51
N ILE A 241 0.19 14.38 -6.65
CA ILE A 241 1.10 13.25 -6.96
C ILE A 241 1.84 13.53 -8.29
N MET A 242 1.10 13.89 -9.36
CA MET A 242 1.70 14.20 -10.66
C MET A 242 2.72 15.35 -10.57
N GLN A 243 2.36 16.42 -9.86
CA GLN A 243 3.25 17.56 -9.65
C GLN A 243 4.51 17.20 -8.84
N ASN A 244 4.35 16.40 -7.79
CA ASN A 244 5.47 15.93 -6.96
C ASN A 244 6.46 15.09 -7.76
N TRP A 245 5.99 14.37 -8.79
CA TRP A 245 6.83 13.62 -9.73
C TRP A 245 7.29 14.41 -10.96
N HIS A 246 6.98 15.70 -11.01
CA HIS A 246 7.44 16.63 -12.06
C HIS A 246 6.86 16.30 -13.45
N LEU A 247 5.69 15.66 -13.45
CA LEU A 247 4.89 15.37 -14.64
C LEU A 247 3.77 16.42 -14.79
N PRO A 248 3.17 16.55 -15.99
CA PRO A 248 2.00 17.40 -16.20
C PRO A 248 0.87 17.03 -15.23
N ASN A 249 0.36 18.00 -14.48
CA ASN A 249 -0.63 17.78 -13.43
C ASN A 249 -2.07 18.16 -13.84
N ARG A 250 -2.27 18.56 -15.10
CA ARG A 250 -3.59 18.65 -15.73
C ARG A 250 -3.78 17.52 -16.73
N HIS A 251 -5.00 16.98 -16.78
CA HIS A 251 -5.32 15.83 -17.64
C HIS A 251 -4.98 16.10 -19.11
N ALA A 252 -5.44 17.24 -19.66
CA ALA A 252 -5.17 17.63 -21.04
C ALA A 252 -3.68 17.81 -21.34
N GLU A 253 -2.90 18.36 -20.39
CA GLU A 253 -1.46 18.53 -20.57
C GLU A 253 -0.73 17.17 -20.57
N CYS A 254 -1.16 16.23 -19.71
CA CYS A 254 -0.61 14.88 -19.67
C CYS A 254 -0.94 14.08 -20.94
N ARG A 255 -2.17 14.22 -21.45
CA ARG A 255 -2.61 13.62 -22.72
C ARG A 255 -1.86 14.17 -23.92
N ALA A 256 -1.73 15.49 -24.01
CA ALA A 256 -0.94 16.15 -25.05
C ALA A 256 0.53 15.69 -24.99
N TYR A 257 1.12 15.64 -23.79
CA TYR A 257 2.48 15.14 -23.59
C TYR A 257 2.65 13.68 -24.05
N ALA A 258 1.67 12.81 -23.77
CA ALA A 258 1.66 11.42 -24.21
C ALA A 258 1.32 11.22 -25.70
N GLY A 259 1.04 12.30 -26.45
CA GLY A 259 0.66 12.25 -27.86
C GLY A 259 -0.77 11.74 -28.12
N LEU A 260 -1.63 11.71 -27.10
CA LEU A 260 -2.99 11.16 -27.19
C LEU A 260 -4.04 12.16 -27.71
N ASP A 261 -3.68 13.43 -27.79
CA ASP A 261 -4.55 14.49 -28.32
C ASP A 261 -4.20 14.85 -29.78
N VAL A 262 -3.27 14.13 -30.40
CA VAL A 262 -2.94 14.26 -31.84
C VAL A 262 -3.88 13.37 -32.67
N LEU A 263 -5.16 13.72 -32.66
CA LEU A 263 -6.15 13.25 -33.64
C LEU A 263 -7.02 14.44 -34.05
N GLY A 264 -6.63 15.11 -35.13
CA GLY A 264 -7.34 16.24 -35.76
C GLY A 264 -6.45 17.42 -36.07
#